data_AF-A0A953V1T6-F1
#
_entry.id   AF-A0A953V1T6-F1
#
_cell.length_a   1.000
_cell.length_b   1.000
_cell.length_c   1.000
_cell.angle_alpha   90.00
_cell.angle_beta   90.00
_cell.angle_gamma   90.00
#
_symmetry.space_group_name_H-M   'P 1'
#
loop_
_entity.id
_entity.type
_entity.pdbx_description
1 polymer ?
#
loop_
_entity_poly.entity_id
_entity_poly.type
_entity_poly.pdbx_seq_one_letter_code
_entity_poly.pdbx_strand_id
1 'polypeptide(L)'
;MAGFTAFYDANVLYPAELRNLLMHLALIGLFRAKWSADVHEEWISSLLKKRPDLTRDKLERTRILMDQHAVDALVTGYEDLIPGLQLPDPDDRHVLAAAIRGHADVIVTINLRDFPSDTIGPFGIEAQHPDEFILHLLDLAPGAVVAAAENYRQSLKNPPKTVSEYLETLERQGLTQTVSVLREYMF
;
A
#
# COMPACT_ATOMS: atom_id res chain seq x y z
N MET A 1 4.97 -4.30 -23.16
CA MET A 1 3.85 -3.58 -22.49
C MET A 1 4.40 -3.03 -21.20
N ALA A 2 4.28 -1.73 -20.95
CA ALA A 2 4.58 -1.19 -19.63
C ALA A 2 3.49 -1.69 -18.67
N GLY A 3 3.88 -2.41 -17.61
CA GLY A 3 2.93 -2.86 -16.59
C GLY A 3 2.47 -1.68 -15.72
N PHE A 4 1.26 -1.77 -15.18
CA PHE A 4 0.69 -0.80 -14.23
C PHE A 4 1.54 -0.73 -12.96
N THR A 5 1.75 0.47 -12.41
CA THR A 5 2.65 0.74 -11.28
C THR A 5 1.90 1.48 -10.18
N ALA A 6 1.88 0.91 -8.98
CA ALA A 6 1.23 1.49 -7.80
C ALA A 6 2.27 1.90 -6.77
N PHE A 7 2.27 3.17 -6.38
CA PHE A 7 3.10 3.70 -5.31
C PHE A 7 2.35 3.66 -3.99
N TYR A 8 2.95 3.08 -2.95
CA TYR A 8 2.35 3.01 -1.62
C TYR A 8 2.75 4.21 -0.77
N ASP A 9 1.75 4.91 -0.25
CA ASP A 9 1.90 5.92 0.77
C ASP A 9 2.21 5.28 2.16
N ALA A 10 2.81 6.02 3.07
CA ALA A 10 3.12 5.56 4.42
C ALA A 10 1.84 5.18 5.20
N ASN A 11 0.74 5.89 4.97
CA ASN A 11 -0.51 5.64 5.69
C ASN A 11 -1.16 4.28 5.37
N VAL A 12 -0.93 3.69 4.19
CA VAL A 12 -1.40 2.33 3.85
C VAL A 12 -0.45 1.24 4.35
N LEU A 13 0.81 1.60 4.60
CA LEU A 13 1.82 0.71 5.18
C LEU A 13 1.83 0.75 6.71
N TYR A 14 1.21 1.73 7.33
CA TYR A 14 1.15 1.86 8.79
C TYR A 14 0.37 0.70 9.46
N PRO A 15 -0.89 0.39 9.09
CA PRO A 15 -1.60 -0.74 9.68
C PRO A 15 -1.02 -2.05 9.16
N ALA A 16 -0.57 -2.92 10.07
CA ALA A 16 0.06 -4.18 9.71
C ALA A 16 -0.83 -5.06 8.81
N GLU A 17 -2.14 -5.05 9.04
CA GLU A 17 -3.11 -5.86 8.32
C GLU A 17 -3.25 -5.41 6.86
N LEU A 18 -3.37 -4.11 6.62
CA LEU A 18 -3.43 -3.53 5.28
C LEU A 18 -2.08 -3.69 4.55
N ARG A 19 -0.97 -3.38 5.22
CA ARG A 19 0.38 -3.56 4.68
C ARG A 19 0.59 -5.00 4.19
N ASN A 20 0.27 -5.99 5.02
CA ASN A 20 0.48 -7.38 4.65
C ASN A 20 -0.41 -7.80 3.47
N LEU A 21 -1.67 -7.37 3.42
CA LEU A 21 -2.54 -7.64 2.27
C LEU A 21 -1.96 -7.03 0.99
N LEU A 22 -1.60 -5.76 1.00
CA LEU A 22 -0.96 -5.08 -0.14
C LEU A 22 0.32 -5.78 -0.57
N MET A 23 1.15 -6.24 0.37
CA MET A 23 2.34 -7.02 0.04
C MET A 23 2.02 -8.37 -0.60
N HIS A 24 0.95 -9.07 -0.20
CA HIS A 24 0.54 -10.30 -0.90
C HIS A 24 0.04 -9.99 -2.32
N LEU A 25 -0.67 -8.87 -2.51
CA LEU A 25 -1.13 -8.42 -3.83
C LEU A 25 0.01 -7.96 -4.74
N ALA A 26 1.08 -7.40 -4.18
CA ALA A 26 2.28 -7.04 -4.94
C ALA A 26 2.99 -8.27 -5.56
N LEU A 27 2.77 -9.47 -4.99
CA LEU A 27 3.44 -10.71 -5.42
C LEU A 27 2.69 -11.47 -6.52
N ILE A 28 1.43 -11.13 -6.81
CA ILE A 28 0.65 -11.84 -7.85
C ILE A 28 0.89 -11.31 -9.27
N GLY A 29 1.71 -10.26 -9.43
CA GLY A 29 2.16 -9.79 -10.75
C GLY A 29 1.13 -9.01 -11.56
N LEU A 30 0.02 -8.56 -10.95
CA LEU A 30 -0.98 -7.71 -11.61
C LEU A 30 -0.50 -6.26 -11.79
N PHE A 31 0.40 -5.80 -10.92
CA PHE A 31 1.00 -4.48 -10.95
C PHE A 31 2.41 -4.52 -10.34
N ARG A 32 3.18 -3.45 -10.51
CA ARG A 32 4.45 -3.23 -9.81
C ARG A 32 4.23 -2.33 -8.62
N ALA A 33 4.46 -2.84 -7.41
CA ALA A 33 4.45 -2.02 -6.21
C ALA A 33 5.73 -1.18 -6.12
N LYS A 34 5.62 0.08 -5.67
CA LYS A 34 6.72 1.02 -5.46
C LYS A 34 6.56 1.73 -4.11
N TRP A 35 7.68 2.11 -3.51
CA TRP A 35 7.75 2.95 -2.31
C TRP A 35 9.14 3.59 -2.19
N SER A 36 9.34 4.52 -1.26
CA SER A 36 10.63 5.15 -1.00
C SER A 36 11.17 4.86 0.41
N ALA A 37 12.44 5.20 0.63
CA ALA A 37 13.05 5.13 1.96
C ALA A 37 12.38 6.10 2.95
N ASP A 38 11.94 7.28 2.49
CA ASP A 38 11.24 8.25 3.34
C ASP A 38 9.87 7.70 3.78
N VAL A 39 9.10 7.09 2.86
CA VAL A 39 7.85 6.40 3.20
C VAL A 39 8.09 5.33 4.26
N HIS A 40 9.19 4.56 4.15
CA HIS A 40 9.57 3.61 5.19
C HIS A 40 9.83 4.26 6.54
N GLU A 41 10.59 5.35 6.55
CA GLU A 41 10.90 6.06 7.78
C GLU A 41 9.61 6.60 8.43
N GLU A 42 8.69 7.15 7.65
CA GLU A 42 7.42 7.71 8.13
C GLU A 42 6.53 6.69 8.84
N TRP A 43 6.24 5.55 8.20
CA TRP A 43 5.36 4.56 8.81
C TRP A 43 6.03 3.89 10.03
N ILE A 44 7.35 3.70 9.99
CA ILE A 44 8.10 3.14 11.13
C ILE A 44 8.11 4.11 12.30
N SER A 45 8.47 5.38 12.07
CA SER A 45 8.49 6.43 13.10
C SER A 45 7.10 6.64 13.70
N SER A 46 6.05 6.62 12.88
CA SER A 46 4.67 6.71 13.33
C SER A 46 4.25 5.53 14.22
N LEU A 47 4.65 4.30 13.88
CA LEU A 47 4.37 3.12 14.70
C LEU A 47 5.11 3.19 16.05
N LEU A 48 6.39 3.55 16.06
CA LEU A 48 7.17 3.65 17.30
C LEU A 48 6.60 4.69 18.27
N LYS A 49 6.04 5.79 17.75
CA LYS A 49 5.35 6.80 18.58
C LYS A 49 4.07 6.27 19.24
N LYS A 50 3.31 5.40 18.54
CA LYS A 50 1.99 4.91 18.99
C LYS A 50 2.02 3.55 19.69
N ARG A 51 3.07 2.76 19.48
CA ARG A 51 3.20 1.36 19.95
C ARG A 51 4.57 1.15 20.62
N PRO A 52 4.72 1.54 21.90
CA PRO A 52 5.99 1.43 22.62
C PRO A 52 6.42 -0.03 22.87
N ASP A 53 5.55 -1.01 22.64
CA ASP A 53 5.85 -2.44 22.65
C ASP A 53 6.65 -2.92 21.42
N LEU A 54 6.71 -2.11 20.37
CA LEU A 54 7.48 -2.38 19.16
C LEU A 54 8.90 -1.82 19.28
N THR A 55 9.85 -2.47 18.62
CA THR A 55 11.24 -2.01 18.53
C THR A 55 11.58 -1.64 17.09
N ARG A 56 12.48 -0.66 16.91
CA ARG A 56 12.99 -0.26 15.58
C ARG A 56 13.48 -1.48 14.80
N ASP A 57 14.27 -2.36 15.43
CA ASP A 57 14.83 -3.55 14.80
C ASP A 57 13.77 -4.49 14.19
N LYS A 58 12.62 -4.66 14.85
CA LYS A 58 11.52 -5.49 14.32
C LYS A 58 10.89 -4.86 13.08
N LEU A 59 10.76 -3.53 13.06
CA LEU A 59 10.16 -2.80 11.95
C LEU A 59 11.14 -2.68 10.77
N GLU A 60 12.42 -2.49 11.03
CA GLU A 60 13.47 -2.54 10.00
C GLU A 60 13.57 -3.92 9.35
N ARG A 61 13.44 -5.00 10.15
CA ARG A 61 13.33 -6.35 9.59
C ARG A 61 12.13 -6.49 8.65
N THR A 62 11.00 -5.84 8.98
CA THR A 62 9.81 -5.84 8.12
C THR A 62 10.07 -5.09 6.81
N ARG A 63 10.67 -3.90 6.88
CA ARG A 63 11.12 -3.14 5.71
C ARG A 63 12.03 -3.97 4.81
N ILE A 64 13.08 -4.59 5.36
CA ILE A 64 14.03 -5.41 4.59
C ILE A 64 13.29 -6.53 3.85
N LEU A 65 12.32 -7.19 4.50
CA LEU A 65 11.52 -8.22 3.85
C LEU A 65 10.66 -7.64 2.72
N MET A 66 10.07 -6.46 2.89
CA MET A 66 9.33 -5.79 1.81
C MET A 66 10.23 -5.52 0.60
N ASP A 67 11.38 -4.87 0.84
CA ASP A 67 12.36 -4.51 -0.20
C ASP A 67 12.90 -5.74 -0.96
N GLN A 68 13.04 -6.88 -0.27
CA GLN A 68 13.55 -8.12 -0.87
C GLN A 68 12.53 -8.84 -1.76
N HIS A 69 11.24 -8.75 -1.45
CA HIS A 69 10.22 -9.56 -2.12
C HIS A 69 9.53 -8.84 -3.27
N ALA A 70 9.49 -7.50 -3.27
CA ALA A 70 8.97 -6.74 -4.40
C ALA A 70 10.11 -6.25 -5.29
N VAL A 71 10.23 -6.86 -6.47
CA VAL A 71 11.29 -6.55 -7.44
C VAL A 71 11.19 -5.08 -7.87
N ASP A 72 12.33 -4.38 -7.79
CA ASP A 72 12.45 -2.98 -8.20
C ASP A 72 11.51 -2.03 -7.42
N ALA A 73 11.06 -2.38 -6.21
CA ALA A 73 10.07 -1.57 -5.49
C ALA A 73 10.61 -0.26 -4.92
N LEU A 74 11.88 -0.24 -4.48
CA LEU A 74 12.48 0.92 -3.82
C LEU A 74 12.86 2.00 -4.83
N VAL A 75 12.17 3.14 -4.78
CA VAL A 75 12.46 4.33 -5.59
C VAL A 75 13.50 5.20 -4.89
N THR A 76 14.49 5.66 -5.65
CA THR A 76 15.58 6.54 -5.19
C THR A 76 15.80 7.69 -6.17
N GLY A 77 16.45 8.78 -5.74
CA GLY A 77 16.83 9.87 -6.63
C GLY A 77 15.66 10.77 -7.04
N TYR A 78 14.66 10.92 -6.17
CA TYR A 78 13.49 11.78 -6.37
C TYR A 78 13.61 13.14 -5.66
N GLU A 79 14.65 13.33 -4.85
CA GLU A 79 14.82 14.45 -3.94
C GLU A 79 14.91 15.80 -4.68
N ASP A 80 15.41 15.79 -5.91
CA ASP A 80 15.50 16.95 -6.81
C ASP A 80 14.13 17.47 -7.28
N LEU A 81 13.09 16.63 -7.26
CA LEU A 81 11.73 17.01 -7.65
C LEU A 81 10.98 17.71 -6.51
N ILE A 82 11.27 17.37 -5.25
CA ILE A 82 10.52 17.83 -4.07
C ILE A 82 10.33 19.36 -4.01
N PRO A 83 11.37 20.20 -4.24
CA PRO A 83 11.22 21.66 -4.13
C PRO A 83 10.26 22.27 -5.16
N GLY A 84 10.06 21.60 -6.30
CA GLY A 84 9.21 22.07 -7.40
C GLY A 84 7.75 21.64 -7.29
N LEU A 85 7.43 20.70 -6.39
CA LEU A 85 6.07 20.21 -6.20
C LEU A 85 5.31 21.09 -5.21
N GLN A 86 4.02 21.26 -5.48
CA GLN A 86 3.09 21.89 -4.55
C GLN A 86 1.97 20.91 -4.26
N LEU A 87 1.76 20.62 -2.98
CA LEU A 87 0.65 19.82 -2.46
C LEU A 87 0.01 20.58 -1.29
N PRO A 88 -1.24 20.25 -0.93
CA PRO A 88 -1.88 20.82 0.26
C PRO A 88 -1.05 20.63 1.53
N ASP A 89 -0.45 19.44 1.69
CA ASP A 89 0.53 19.15 2.73
C ASP A 89 1.96 19.16 2.14
N PRO A 90 2.85 20.04 2.62
CA PRO A 90 4.25 20.06 2.19
C PRO A 90 5.02 18.78 2.49
N ASP A 91 4.62 18.00 3.48
CA ASP A 91 5.29 16.75 3.87
C ASP A 91 5.01 15.64 2.83
N ASP A 92 3.83 15.62 2.21
CA ASP A 92 3.47 14.62 1.17
C ASP A 92 4.22 14.81 -0.17
N ARG A 93 4.99 15.89 -0.33
CA ARG A 93 5.72 16.16 -1.59
C ARG A 93 6.75 15.09 -1.91
N HIS A 94 7.33 14.43 -0.90
CA HIS A 94 8.27 13.32 -1.17
C HIS A 94 7.56 12.09 -1.73
N VAL A 95 6.29 11.84 -1.34
CA VAL A 95 5.47 10.75 -1.89
C VAL A 95 5.23 10.99 -3.37
N LEU A 96 4.77 12.19 -3.74
CA LEU A 96 4.55 12.54 -5.15
C LEU A 96 5.86 12.55 -5.95
N ALA A 97 6.95 13.09 -5.41
CA ALA A 97 8.26 13.08 -6.07
C ALA A 97 8.72 11.65 -6.38
N ALA A 98 8.63 10.75 -5.40
CA ALA A 98 8.99 9.35 -5.57
C ALA A 98 8.03 8.63 -6.52
N ALA A 99 6.73 8.92 -6.49
CA ALA A 99 5.76 8.38 -7.44
C ALA A 99 6.09 8.78 -8.89
N ILE A 100 6.43 10.05 -9.13
CA ILE A 100 6.86 10.56 -10.45
C ILE A 100 8.14 9.84 -10.90
N ARG A 101 9.16 9.79 -10.03
CA ARG A 101 10.45 9.14 -10.36
C ARG A 101 10.29 7.63 -10.59
N GLY A 102 9.38 7.00 -9.86
CA GLY A 102 9.05 5.58 -9.97
C GLY A 102 8.12 5.24 -11.14
N HIS A 103 7.71 6.23 -11.95
CA HIS A 103 6.73 6.07 -13.01
C HIS A 103 5.44 5.38 -12.53
N ALA A 104 4.94 5.82 -11.38
CA ALA A 104 3.67 5.36 -10.85
C ALA A 104 2.51 5.83 -11.73
N ASP A 105 1.52 4.97 -11.90
CA ASP A 105 0.22 5.32 -12.49
C ASP A 105 -0.77 5.74 -11.39
N VAL A 106 -0.60 5.19 -10.18
CA VAL A 106 -1.44 5.47 -9.01
C VAL A 106 -0.64 5.60 -7.72
N ILE A 107 -1.05 6.51 -6.85
CA ILE A 107 -0.69 6.56 -5.42
C ILE A 107 -1.82 5.91 -4.63
N VAL A 108 -1.51 4.83 -3.92
CA VAL A 108 -2.46 4.16 -3.01
C VAL A 108 -2.33 4.80 -1.63
N THR A 109 -3.36 5.54 -1.21
CA THR A 109 -3.35 6.35 0.01
C THR A 109 -4.73 6.37 0.67
N ILE A 110 -4.77 6.45 1.99
CA ILE A 110 -6.03 6.66 2.73
C ILE A 110 -6.51 8.11 2.60
N ASN A 111 -5.59 9.08 2.48
CA ASN A 111 -5.90 10.50 2.52
C ASN A 111 -5.93 11.11 1.11
N LEU A 112 -7.01 10.87 0.36
CA LEU A 112 -7.15 11.40 -1.02
C LEU A 112 -7.03 12.93 -1.13
N ARG A 113 -7.40 13.66 -0.08
CA ARG A 113 -7.32 15.14 -0.05
C ARG A 113 -5.89 15.68 -0.13
N ASP A 114 -4.91 14.85 0.26
CA ASP A 114 -3.50 15.21 0.28
C ASP A 114 -2.92 15.17 -1.16
N PHE A 115 -3.62 14.48 -2.08
CA PHE A 115 -3.25 14.33 -3.49
C PHE A 115 -4.39 14.71 -4.44
N PRO A 116 -4.78 16.01 -4.53
CA PRO A 116 -5.87 16.44 -5.40
C PRO A 116 -5.60 16.13 -6.88
N SER A 117 -6.61 15.64 -7.61
CA SER A 117 -6.51 15.25 -9.02
C SER A 117 -5.97 16.37 -9.92
N ASP A 118 -6.36 17.62 -9.67
CA ASP A 118 -5.92 18.78 -10.47
C ASP A 118 -4.42 19.06 -10.28
N THR A 119 -3.85 18.60 -9.17
CA THR A 119 -2.44 18.79 -8.82
C THR A 119 -1.56 17.64 -9.30
N ILE A 120 -2.01 16.39 -9.14
CA ILE A 120 -1.23 15.20 -9.50
C ILE A 120 -1.50 14.69 -10.93
N GLY A 121 -2.69 14.96 -11.47
CA GLY A 121 -3.11 14.56 -12.81
C GLY A 121 -2.20 15.06 -13.94
N PRO A 122 -1.62 16.28 -13.90
CA PRO A 122 -0.63 16.72 -14.89
C PRO A 122 0.62 15.82 -14.99
N PHE A 123 0.91 15.00 -13.97
CA PHE A 123 1.99 14.02 -14.00
C PHE A 123 1.55 12.64 -14.50
N GLY A 124 0.27 12.47 -14.85
CA GLY A 124 -0.32 11.18 -15.24
C GLY A 124 -0.54 10.23 -14.06
N ILE A 125 -0.64 10.78 -12.84
CA ILE A 125 -0.81 10.01 -11.61
C ILE A 125 -2.21 10.26 -11.07
N GLU A 126 -2.85 9.19 -10.61
CA GLU A 126 -4.11 9.24 -9.85
C GLU A 126 -3.87 8.86 -8.38
N ALA A 127 -4.79 9.25 -7.48
CA ALA A 127 -4.78 8.80 -6.10
C ALA A 127 -5.99 7.90 -5.86
N GLN A 128 -5.79 6.72 -5.27
CA GLN A 128 -6.86 5.77 -4.97
C GLN A 128 -6.83 5.36 -3.50
N HIS A 129 -8.02 5.24 -2.92
CA HIS A 129 -8.18 4.61 -1.62
C HIS A 129 -7.84 3.12 -1.75
N PRO A 130 -7.19 2.46 -0.76
CA PRO A 130 -6.86 1.05 -0.85
C PRO A 130 -8.08 0.14 -1.10
N ASP A 131 -9.27 0.49 -0.60
CA ASP A 131 -10.50 -0.26 -0.88
C ASP A 131 -10.87 -0.24 -2.37
N GLU A 132 -10.80 0.94 -3.00
CA GLU A 132 -11.07 1.10 -4.43
C GLU A 132 -9.98 0.43 -5.28
N PHE A 133 -8.72 0.60 -4.92
CA PHE A 133 -7.60 -0.03 -5.61
C PHE A 133 -7.73 -1.56 -5.63
N ILE A 134 -8.08 -2.18 -4.49
CA ILE A 134 -8.23 -3.64 -4.41
C ILE A 134 -9.48 -4.11 -5.16
N LEU A 135 -10.56 -3.33 -5.18
CA LEU A 135 -11.73 -3.62 -6.02
C LEU A 135 -11.37 -3.64 -7.51
N HIS A 136 -10.60 -2.68 -8.01
CA HIS A 136 -10.13 -2.71 -9.40
C HIS A 136 -9.32 -3.97 -9.72
N LEU A 137 -8.51 -4.46 -8.76
CA LEU A 137 -7.81 -5.74 -8.91
C LEU A 137 -8.77 -6.93 -8.90
N LEU A 138 -9.81 -6.91 -8.06
CA LEU A 138 -10.85 -7.94 -8.00
C LEU A 138 -11.66 -8.00 -9.31
N ASP A 139 -11.98 -6.87 -9.91
CA ASP A 139 -12.65 -6.79 -11.22
C ASP A 139 -11.75 -7.33 -12.33
N LEU A 140 -10.45 -7.06 -12.26
CA LEU A 140 -9.47 -7.51 -13.25
C LEU A 140 -9.17 -9.01 -13.15
N ALA A 141 -8.95 -9.53 -11.95
CA ALA A 141 -8.47 -10.90 -11.72
C ALA A 141 -8.95 -11.45 -10.37
N PRO A 142 -10.25 -11.73 -10.21
CA PRO A 142 -10.84 -12.06 -8.91
C PRO A 142 -10.20 -13.30 -8.28
N GLY A 143 -9.96 -14.36 -9.07
CA GLY A 143 -9.34 -15.58 -8.57
C GLY A 143 -7.93 -15.38 -8.03
N ALA A 144 -7.12 -14.52 -8.64
CA ALA A 144 -5.76 -14.23 -8.18
C ALA A 144 -5.77 -13.41 -6.89
N VAL A 145 -6.65 -12.41 -6.81
CA VAL A 145 -6.79 -11.55 -5.62
C VAL A 145 -7.36 -12.33 -4.43
N VAL A 146 -8.38 -13.16 -4.64
CA VAL A 146 -8.94 -14.04 -3.60
C VAL A 146 -7.88 -15.02 -3.10
N ALA A 147 -7.09 -15.62 -4.00
CA ALA A 147 -6.00 -16.51 -3.60
C ALA A 147 -4.92 -15.77 -2.79
N ALA A 148 -4.58 -14.52 -3.14
CA ALA A 148 -3.65 -13.70 -2.37
C ALA A 148 -4.18 -13.37 -0.97
N ALA A 149 -5.46 -12.99 -0.85
CA ALA A 149 -6.13 -12.73 0.42
C ALA A 149 -6.18 -13.99 1.31
N GLU A 150 -6.49 -15.14 0.73
CA GLU A 150 -6.51 -16.42 1.43
C GLU A 150 -5.11 -16.85 1.89
N ASN A 151 -4.09 -16.69 1.04
CA ASN A 151 -2.70 -16.92 1.43
C ASN A 151 -2.27 -16.02 2.58
N TYR A 152 -2.67 -14.73 2.55
CA TYR A 152 -2.42 -13.83 3.66
C TYR A 152 -3.08 -14.35 4.94
N ARG A 153 -4.39 -14.65 4.90
CA ARG A 153 -5.12 -15.20 6.05
C ARG A 153 -4.45 -16.45 6.62
N GLN A 154 -4.06 -17.39 5.77
CA GLN A 154 -3.44 -18.65 6.19
C GLN A 154 -2.03 -18.47 6.78
N SER A 155 -1.32 -17.39 6.44
CA SER A 155 -0.02 -17.04 7.02
C SER A 155 -0.12 -16.51 8.46
N LEU A 156 -1.29 -16.03 8.89
CA LEU A 156 -1.53 -15.59 10.26
C LEU A 156 -1.51 -16.81 11.19
N LYS A 157 -0.53 -16.86 12.10
CA LYS A 157 -0.37 -17.96 13.08
C LYS A 157 -0.59 -17.55 14.53
N ASN A 158 -0.53 -16.25 14.85
CA ASN A 158 -0.55 -15.75 16.22
C ASN A 158 -1.41 -14.47 16.35
N PRO A 159 -2.74 -14.60 16.47
CA PRO A 159 -3.53 -15.82 16.37
C PRO A 159 -3.82 -16.21 14.90
N PRO A 160 -4.13 -17.49 14.61
CA PRO A 160 -4.80 -17.84 13.37
C PRO A 160 -6.19 -17.19 13.34
N LYS A 161 -6.65 -16.81 12.14
CA LYS A 161 -7.98 -16.21 11.94
C LYS A 161 -8.84 -17.10 11.06
N THR A 162 -10.10 -17.27 11.44
CA THR A 162 -11.16 -17.76 10.55
C THR A 162 -11.39 -16.76 9.40
N VAL A 163 -12.13 -17.18 8.36
CA VAL A 163 -12.49 -16.28 7.24
C VAL A 163 -13.25 -15.05 7.77
N SER A 164 -14.24 -15.24 8.64
CA SER A 164 -15.02 -14.15 9.22
C SER A 164 -14.16 -13.15 10.02
N GLU A 165 -13.30 -13.63 10.93
CA GLU A 165 -12.41 -12.76 11.74
C GLU A 165 -11.40 -11.99 10.87
N TYR A 166 -10.93 -12.62 9.80
CA TYR A 166 -10.04 -11.99 8.83
C TYR A 166 -10.74 -10.85 8.08
N LEU A 167 -11.93 -11.12 7.53
CA LEU A 167 -12.71 -10.12 6.80
C LEU A 167 -13.16 -8.96 7.70
N GLU A 168 -13.57 -9.24 8.95
CA GLU A 168 -13.84 -8.19 9.94
C GLU A 168 -12.59 -7.34 10.23
N THR A 169 -11.40 -7.94 10.23
CA THR A 169 -10.16 -7.18 10.42
C THR A 169 -9.93 -6.21 9.26
N LEU A 170 -10.11 -6.67 8.02
CA LEU A 170 -9.98 -5.84 6.83
C LEU A 170 -11.03 -4.72 6.78
N GLU A 171 -12.27 -5.01 7.17
CA GLU A 171 -13.35 -4.03 7.26
C GLU A 171 -13.00 -2.89 8.24
N ARG A 172 -12.38 -3.23 9.38
CA ARG A 172 -11.84 -2.23 10.33
C ARG A 172 -10.67 -1.41 9.77
N GLN A 173 -10.01 -1.86 8.70
CA GLN A 173 -9.01 -1.06 7.97
C GLN A 173 -9.63 -0.17 6.90
N GLY A 174 -10.97 -0.12 6.80
CA GLY A 174 -11.68 0.68 5.80
C GLY A 174 -11.86 -0.03 4.46
N LEU A 175 -11.63 -1.35 4.39
CA LEU A 175 -11.80 -2.14 3.15
C LEU A 175 -13.23 -2.71 3.01
N THR A 176 -14.23 -1.87 3.25
CA THR A 176 -15.64 -2.29 3.36
C THR A 176 -16.15 -2.93 2.06
N GLN A 177 -15.85 -2.33 0.91
CA GLN A 177 -16.34 -2.80 -0.38
C GLN A 177 -15.60 -4.06 -0.82
N THR A 178 -14.27 -4.07 -0.68
CA THR A 178 -13.42 -5.25 -0.89
C THR A 178 -13.92 -6.43 -0.07
N VAL A 179 -14.21 -6.22 1.22
CA VAL A 179 -14.74 -7.27 2.10
C VAL A 179 -16.09 -7.78 1.62
N SER A 180 -16.98 -6.90 1.15
CA SER A 180 -18.27 -7.33 0.57
C SER A 180 -18.08 -8.30 -0.58
N VAL A 181 -17.13 -8.02 -1.49
CA VAL A 181 -16.84 -8.90 -2.63
C VAL A 181 -16.15 -10.19 -2.18
N LEU A 182 -15.14 -10.12 -1.30
CA LEU A 182 -14.44 -11.31 -0.81
C LEU A 182 -15.36 -12.29 -0.06
N ARG A 183 -16.40 -11.79 0.62
CA ARG A 183 -17.44 -12.62 1.26
C ARG A 183 -18.18 -13.52 0.26
N GLU A 184 -18.23 -13.18 -1.02
CA GLU A 184 -18.89 -14.01 -2.04
C GLU A 184 -18.01 -15.17 -2.52
N TYR A 185 -16.69 -15.08 -2.32
CA TYR A 185 -15.71 -16.06 -2.82
C TYR A 185 -15.10 -16.95 -1.74
N MET A 186 -15.01 -16.47 -0.50
CA MET A 186 -14.31 -17.16 0.59
C MET A 186 -15.21 -18.03 1.47
N PHE A 187 -16.50 -18.14 1.14
CA PHE A 187 -17.50 -18.94 1.86
C PHE A 187 -18.14 -20.00 0.98
#